data_AF-A0A1S8MYI2-F1
#
_entry.id   AF-A0A1S8MYI2-F1
#
_cell.length_a   1.000
_cell.length_b   1.000
_cell.length_c   1.000
_cell.angle_alpha   90.00
_cell.angle_beta   90.00
_cell.angle_gamma   90.00
#
_symmetry.space_group_name_H-M   'P 1'
#
loop_
_entity.id
_entity.type
_entity.pdbx_description
1 polymer ?
#
loop_
_entity_poly.entity_id
_entity_poly.type
_entity_poly.pdbx_seq_one_letter_code
_entity_poly.pdbx_strand_id
1 'polypeptide(L)'
;MKKNKFLLAITAIICGCLQIAIIIAVLVCPSIITHLISTVSFSDNGIIQDSASSNSNSDKSGNNGFFKNSNSLGFSKEVVIYNGITIDQGIKSNDQINNKAIQLTKTAKSDRERAKILYTWVGSNIKYDDNKAEKVIYGKDSNDMPDGGAVCAFNNKCGICFDKACLYVAMCRSIGLKVRLIGGEAYDGEKYVGHAWNQVYLSDENRWINVDTTFYDGGNYFDSNLFKKHNVNEIVGEW
;
A
#
# COMPACT_ATOMS: atom_id res chain seq x y z
N MET A 1 -21.08 15.97 47.17
CA MET A 1 -21.63 15.78 45.80
C MET A 1 -22.00 17.09 45.08
N LYS A 2 -21.19 18.17 45.12
CA LYS A 2 -21.49 19.43 44.39
C LYS A 2 -20.40 19.92 43.40
N LYS A 3 -19.19 19.36 43.43
CA LYS A 3 -18.07 19.84 42.60
C LYS A 3 -18.13 19.42 41.12
N ASN A 4 -18.85 18.34 40.79
CA ASN A 4 -18.84 17.75 39.44
C ASN A 4 -19.87 18.34 38.48
N LYS A 5 -20.90 19.05 38.98
CA LYS A 5 -21.93 19.68 38.11
C LYS A 5 -21.47 21.01 37.50
N PHE A 6 -20.50 21.69 38.12
CA PHE A 6 -19.98 22.97 37.62
C PHE A 6 -18.96 22.81 36.48
N LEU A 7 -18.13 21.76 36.54
CA LEU A 7 -17.13 21.45 35.51
C LEU A 7 -17.76 20.95 34.19
N LEU A 8 -18.89 20.23 34.29
CA LEU A 8 -19.70 19.80 33.14
C LEU A 8 -20.41 20.97 32.43
N ALA A 9 -20.78 22.02 33.16
CA ALA A 9 -21.40 23.21 32.58
C ALA A 9 -20.38 24.08 31.80
N ILE A 10 -19.14 24.21 32.31
CA ILE A 10 -18.08 25.00 31.65
C ILE A 10 -17.60 24.32 30.36
N THR A 11 -17.48 23.00 30.34
CA THR A 11 -17.05 22.24 29.16
C THR A 11 -18.10 22.26 28.04
N ALA A 12 -19.38 22.28 28.38
CA ALA A 12 -20.47 22.42 27.39
C ALA A 12 -20.52 23.82 26.74
N ILE A 13 -20.22 24.88 27.50
CA ILE A 13 -20.20 26.26 26.98
C ILE A 13 -19.01 26.47 26.01
N ILE A 14 -17.82 25.95 26.35
CA ILE A 14 -16.62 26.08 25.50
C ILE A 14 -16.78 25.33 24.17
N CYS A 15 -17.43 24.16 24.19
CA CYS A 15 -17.65 23.37 22.97
C CYS A 15 -18.72 24.01 22.05
N GLY A 16 -19.74 24.66 22.61
CA GLY A 16 -20.77 25.37 21.84
C GLY A 16 -20.26 26.68 21.20
N CYS A 17 -19.38 27.43 21.88
CA CYS A 17 -18.83 28.67 21.34
C CYS A 17 -17.90 28.44 20.13
N LEU A 18 -17.19 27.30 20.07
CA LEU A 18 -16.24 27.00 19.00
C LEU A 18 -16.95 26.62 17.67
N GLN A 19 -18.09 25.94 17.75
CA GLN A 19 -18.90 25.60 16.57
C GLN A 19 -19.60 26.82 15.96
N ILE A 20 -20.02 27.78 16.79
CA ILE A 20 -20.67 29.02 16.32
C ILE A 20 -19.66 29.94 15.60
N ALA A 21 -18.40 29.98 16.05
CA ALA A 21 -17.35 30.78 15.40
C ALA A 21 -17.02 30.31 13.97
N ILE A 22 -17.04 28.99 13.72
CA ILE A 22 -16.79 28.41 12.39
C ILE A 22 -17.94 28.74 11.43
N ILE A 23 -19.19 28.71 11.91
CA ILE A 23 -20.37 29.04 11.10
C ILE A 23 -20.40 30.53 10.74
N ILE A 24 -20.03 31.42 11.68
CA ILE A 24 -19.93 32.86 11.40
C ILE A 24 -18.81 33.17 10.40
N ALA A 25 -17.67 32.47 10.45
CA ALA A 25 -16.59 32.65 9.46
C ALA A 25 -17.02 32.26 8.04
N VAL A 26 -17.88 31.24 7.88
CA VAL A 26 -18.45 30.83 6.59
C VAL A 26 -19.50 31.83 6.07
N LEU A 27 -20.23 32.51 6.96
CA LEU A 27 -21.26 33.48 6.59
C LEU A 27 -20.72 34.90 6.32
N VAL A 28 -19.58 35.27 6.92
CA VAL A 28 -19.01 36.63 6.82
C VAL A 28 -18.03 36.79 5.65
N CYS A 29 -17.55 35.69 5.04
CA CYS A 29 -16.61 35.72 3.91
C CYS A 29 -17.14 34.96 2.68
N PRO A 30 -17.99 35.57 1.82
CA PRO A 30 -18.46 34.92 0.58
C PRO A 30 -17.39 34.76 -0.50
N SER A 31 -16.20 35.35 -0.34
CA SER A 31 -15.24 35.58 -1.43
C SER A 31 -14.20 34.48 -1.66
N ILE A 32 -14.34 33.28 -1.07
CA ILE A 32 -13.38 32.16 -1.28
C ILE A 32 -13.96 31.04 -2.16
N ILE A 33 -15.23 31.10 -2.57
CA ILE A 33 -15.86 30.04 -3.38
C ILE A 33 -15.87 30.32 -4.89
N THR A 34 -15.48 31.50 -5.36
CA THR A 34 -15.64 31.89 -6.78
C THR A 34 -14.42 31.70 -7.70
N HIS A 35 -13.36 30.99 -7.29
CA HIS A 35 -12.25 30.68 -8.20
C HIS A 35 -12.22 29.26 -8.76
N LEU A 36 -13.18 28.38 -8.43
CA LEU A 36 -13.16 26.98 -8.88
C LEU A 36 -14.20 26.58 -9.93
N ILE A 37 -15.10 27.46 -10.36
CA ILE A 37 -16.14 27.08 -11.33
C ILE A 37 -16.36 28.22 -12.31
N SER A 38 -15.49 28.35 -13.31
CA SER A 38 -15.77 29.05 -14.59
C SER A 38 -14.56 28.90 -15.52
N THR A 39 -14.60 27.89 -16.39
CA THR A 39 -14.22 27.94 -17.82
C THR A 39 -14.28 26.52 -18.37
N VAL A 40 -15.49 25.94 -18.34
CA VAL A 40 -15.86 24.92 -19.31
C VAL A 40 -16.35 25.70 -20.52
N SER A 41 -15.53 25.76 -21.58
CA SER A 41 -16.00 26.17 -22.90
C SER A 41 -15.87 24.98 -23.84
N PHE A 42 -17.03 24.42 -24.12
CA PHE A 42 -17.31 23.46 -25.18
C PHE A 42 -17.15 24.17 -26.53
N SER A 43 -16.40 23.57 -27.46
CA SER A 43 -16.59 23.79 -28.89
C SER A 43 -16.37 22.48 -29.60
N ASP A 44 -17.45 21.98 -30.18
CA ASP A 44 -17.51 20.83 -31.08
C ASP A 44 -16.93 21.14 -32.46
N ASN A 45 -16.57 20.05 -33.14
CA ASN A 45 -16.42 19.81 -34.60
C ASN A 45 -15.00 19.70 -35.17
N GLY A 46 -14.73 18.52 -35.72
CA GLY A 46 -13.67 18.30 -36.70
C GLY A 46 -13.27 16.83 -36.91
N ILE A 47 -14.17 16.01 -37.48
CA ILE A 47 -13.80 14.74 -38.12
C ILE A 47 -12.98 15.04 -39.37
N ILE A 48 -11.76 14.51 -39.49
CA ILE A 48 -11.21 14.00 -40.75
C ILE A 48 -10.41 12.72 -40.47
N GLN A 49 -10.84 11.69 -41.19
CA GLN A 49 -10.28 10.35 -41.32
C GLN A 49 -9.29 10.32 -42.50
N ASP A 50 -8.35 9.37 -42.46
CA ASP A 50 -7.59 8.75 -43.57
C ASP A 50 -6.08 8.78 -43.32
N SER A 51 -5.29 7.74 -43.61
CA SER A 51 -5.50 6.32 -43.91
C SER A 51 -4.09 5.70 -44.02
N ALA A 52 -3.97 4.39 -43.73
CA ALA A 52 -3.02 3.40 -44.31
C ALA A 52 -1.51 3.75 -44.39
N SER A 53 -0.53 2.89 -44.14
CA SER A 53 -0.43 1.46 -43.84
C SER A 53 1.07 1.15 -43.71
N SER A 54 1.45 0.24 -42.82
CA SER A 54 2.45 -0.78 -43.13
C SER A 54 2.41 -1.87 -42.07
N ASN A 55 1.99 -3.05 -42.52
CA ASN A 55 2.07 -4.30 -41.80
C ASN A 55 3.53 -4.72 -41.62
N SER A 56 3.91 -5.07 -40.40
CA SER A 56 4.79 -6.20 -40.16
C SER A 56 4.42 -6.85 -38.83
N ASN A 57 3.78 -8.02 -38.93
CA ASN A 57 3.57 -8.93 -37.81
C ASN A 57 4.92 -9.36 -37.25
N SER A 58 5.12 -9.12 -35.95
CA SER A 58 5.89 -10.01 -35.11
C SER A 58 5.31 -9.95 -33.70
N ASP A 59 4.63 -11.03 -33.32
CA ASP A 59 4.26 -11.35 -31.95
C ASP A 59 5.47 -11.17 -31.02
N LYS A 60 5.39 -10.18 -30.13
CA LYS A 60 6.02 -10.22 -28.81
C LYS A 60 5.05 -9.60 -27.83
N SER A 61 4.28 -10.46 -27.17
CA SER A 61 3.66 -10.15 -25.89
C SER A 61 4.78 -9.76 -24.92
N GLY A 62 5.03 -8.46 -24.84
CA GLY A 62 5.96 -7.87 -23.89
C GLY A 62 5.29 -7.92 -22.52
N ASN A 63 5.81 -8.78 -21.64
CA ASN A 63 5.34 -8.93 -20.28
C ASN A 63 5.64 -7.63 -19.50
N ASN A 64 4.74 -6.65 -19.57
CA ASN A 64 4.81 -5.38 -18.83
C ASN A 64 4.31 -5.57 -17.38
N GLY A 65 4.80 -6.61 -16.70
CA GLY A 65 4.53 -6.85 -15.29
C GLY A 65 5.09 -5.71 -14.44
N PHE A 66 4.42 -5.41 -13.31
CA PHE A 66 4.91 -4.46 -12.31
C PHE A 66 6.27 -4.92 -11.76
N PHE A 67 6.50 -6.23 -11.77
CA PHE A 67 7.80 -6.84 -11.54
C PHE A 67 8.52 -7.19 -12.86
N LYS A 68 9.83 -6.91 -12.96
CA LYS A 68 10.62 -7.21 -14.17
C LYS A 68 11.25 -8.59 -14.07
N ASN A 69 10.98 -9.46 -15.05
CA ASN A 69 11.64 -10.77 -15.16
C ASN A 69 12.96 -10.64 -15.92
N SER A 70 14.06 -11.02 -15.27
CA SER A 70 15.37 -11.09 -15.90
C SER A 70 15.78 -12.55 -16.09
N ASN A 71 15.75 -13.02 -17.35
CA ASN A 71 16.31 -14.31 -17.73
C ASN A 71 17.76 -14.10 -18.16
N SER A 72 18.70 -14.27 -17.24
CA SER A 72 20.13 -14.29 -17.55
C SER A 72 20.72 -15.62 -17.08
N LEU A 73 21.15 -16.42 -18.07
CA LEU A 73 21.96 -17.64 -17.95
C LEU A 73 21.30 -18.88 -17.31
N GLY A 74 20.66 -19.70 -18.17
CA GLY A 74 20.92 -21.15 -18.23
C GLY A 74 20.53 -22.05 -17.06
N PHE A 75 19.87 -21.57 -16.02
CA PHE A 75 19.20 -22.38 -15.00
C PHE A 75 17.80 -21.82 -14.75
N SER A 76 16.79 -22.69 -14.83
CA SER A 76 15.36 -22.37 -14.85
C SER A 76 14.82 -21.93 -13.49
N LYS A 77 15.21 -20.74 -13.02
CA LYS A 77 14.47 -19.99 -12.01
C LYS A 77 14.35 -18.55 -12.51
N GLU A 78 13.14 -18.18 -12.92
CA GLU A 78 12.81 -16.83 -13.35
C GLU A 78 13.14 -15.85 -12.20
N VAL A 79 14.11 -14.96 -12.43
CA VAL A 79 14.55 -13.99 -11.43
C VAL A 79 13.73 -12.72 -11.60
N VAL A 80 12.74 -12.57 -10.72
CA VAL A 80 11.87 -11.41 -10.60
C VAL A 80 12.59 -10.32 -9.80
N ILE A 81 12.83 -9.16 -10.42
CA ILE A 81 13.53 -8.02 -9.80
C ILE A 81 12.54 -6.86 -9.57
N TYR A 82 12.61 -6.29 -8.38
CA TYR A 82 11.91 -5.06 -7.99
C TYR A 82 12.86 -4.13 -7.25
N ASN A 83 12.99 -2.89 -7.73
CA ASN A 83 13.88 -1.88 -7.14
C ASN A 83 15.33 -2.34 -6.92
N GLY A 84 15.86 -3.10 -7.89
CA GLY A 84 17.23 -3.61 -7.81
C GLY A 84 17.43 -4.82 -6.90
N ILE A 85 16.38 -5.37 -6.28
CA ILE A 85 16.46 -6.58 -5.47
C ILE A 85 15.55 -7.69 -5.98
N THR A 86 15.98 -8.94 -5.82
CA THR A 86 15.14 -10.11 -6.14
C THR A 86 14.06 -10.32 -5.09
N ILE A 87 12.97 -11.01 -5.46
CA ILE A 87 11.92 -11.37 -4.50
C ILE A 87 12.48 -12.21 -3.34
N ASP A 88 13.33 -13.21 -3.64
CA ASP A 88 13.96 -14.05 -2.62
C ASP A 88 14.81 -13.24 -1.62
N GLN A 89 15.53 -12.22 -2.11
CA GLN A 89 16.25 -11.28 -1.24
C GLN A 89 15.29 -10.39 -0.45
N GLY A 90 14.25 -9.86 -1.10
CA GLY A 90 13.27 -8.96 -0.49
C GLY A 90 12.55 -9.61 0.69
N ILE A 91 12.13 -10.86 0.57
CA ILE A 91 11.42 -11.60 1.61
C ILE A 91 12.34 -12.29 2.64
N LYS A 92 13.66 -12.11 2.53
CA LYS A 92 14.61 -12.74 3.44
C LYS A 92 14.31 -12.32 4.88
N SER A 93 14.15 -13.31 5.77
CA SER A 93 13.94 -13.08 7.20
C SER A 93 15.24 -13.25 8.00
N ASN A 94 15.20 -12.90 9.28
CA ASN A 94 16.24 -13.15 10.27
C ASN A 94 15.60 -13.46 11.64
N ASP A 95 16.43 -13.82 12.63
CA ASP A 95 15.93 -14.20 13.96
C ASP A 95 15.16 -13.07 14.66
N GLN A 96 15.53 -11.81 14.43
CA GLN A 96 14.83 -10.68 15.04
C GLN A 96 13.39 -10.54 14.50
N ILE A 97 13.21 -10.66 13.19
CA ILE A 97 11.88 -10.65 12.55
C ILE A 97 11.07 -11.85 13.00
N ASN A 98 11.67 -13.05 12.96
CA ASN A 98 11.01 -14.30 13.34
C ASN A 98 10.53 -14.25 14.79
N ASN A 99 11.42 -13.90 15.71
CA ASN A 99 11.09 -13.82 17.14
C ASN A 99 10.06 -12.71 17.41
N LYS A 100 10.12 -11.59 16.70
CA LYS A 100 9.12 -10.53 16.84
C LYS A 100 7.72 -11.01 16.44
N ALA A 101 7.59 -11.70 15.31
CA ALA A 101 6.32 -12.25 14.87
C ALA A 101 5.77 -13.28 15.87
N ILE A 102 6.60 -14.23 16.31
CA ILE A 102 6.25 -15.24 17.31
C ILE A 102 5.78 -14.58 18.61
N GLN A 103 6.51 -13.57 19.10
CA GLN A 103 6.17 -12.84 20.31
C GLN A 103 4.82 -12.13 20.19
N LEU A 104 4.61 -11.39 19.08
CA LEU A 104 3.38 -10.64 18.85
C LEU A 104 2.15 -11.54 18.81
N THR A 105 2.28 -12.73 18.24
CA THR A 105 1.14 -13.65 18.04
C THR A 105 0.99 -14.71 19.13
N LYS A 106 1.78 -14.67 20.21
CA LYS A 106 1.85 -15.74 21.22
C LYS A 106 0.49 -16.13 21.83
N THR A 107 -0.42 -15.16 21.97
CA THR A 107 -1.73 -15.36 22.59
C THR A 107 -2.88 -15.47 21.59
N ALA A 108 -2.60 -15.30 20.30
CA ALA A 108 -3.62 -15.34 19.25
C ALA A 108 -4.26 -16.73 19.14
N LYS A 109 -5.55 -16.77 18.83
CA LYS A 109 -6.38 -17.98 18.85
C LYS A 109 -6.82 -18.45 17.46
N SER A 110 -6.63 -17.62 16.44
CA SER A 110 -7.03 -17.88 15.06
C SER A 110 -5.99 -17.37 14.08
N ASP A 111 -6.01 -17.89 12.85
CA ASP A 111 -5.14 -17.37 11.79
C ASP A 111 -5.49 -15.91 11.47
N ARG A 112 -6.77 -15.54 11.54
CA ARG A 112 -7.21 -14.14 11.40
C ARG A 112 -6.56 -13.23 12.43
N GLU A 113 -6.58 -13.60 13.71
CA GLU A 113 -5.97 -12.79 14.77
C GLU A 113 -4.47 -12.62 14.55
N ARG A 114 -3.78 -13.70 14.19
CA ARG A 114 -2.34 -13.68 13.89
C ARG A 114 -2.05 -12.74 12.73
N ALA A 115 -2.78 -12.89 11.62
CA ALA A 115 -2.67 -12.03 10.45
C ALA A 115 -2.95 -10.56 10.78
N LYS A 116 -3.98 -10.29 11.60
CA LYS A 116 -4.37 -8.92 11.99
C LYS A 116 -3.33 -8.27 12.90
N ILE A 117 -2.78 -9.01 13.86
CA ILE A 117 -1.72 -8.52 14.74
C ILE A 117 -0.49 -8.12 13.92
N LEU A 118 -0.07 -8.96 12.97
CA LEU A 118 1.05 -8.64 12.09
C LEU A 118 0.73 -7.42 11.20
N TYR A 119 -0.49 -7.33 10.67
CA TYR A 119 -0.94 -6.21 9.84
C TYR A 119 -0.84 -4.90 10.61
N THR A 120 -1.38 -4.90 11.83
CA THR A 120 -1.39 -3.74 12.70
C THR A 120 0.03 -3.35 13.10
N TRP A 121 0.88 -4.32 13.45
CA TRP A 121 2.24 -4.03 13.86
C TRP A 121 3.06 -3.43 12.70
N VAL A 122 3.08 -4.07 11.53
CA VAL A 122 3.81 -3.55 10.36
C VAL A 122 3.24 -2.20 9.93
N GLY A 123 1.91 -2.07 9.86
CA GLY A 123 1.23 -0.84 9.48
C GLY A 123 1.61 0.35 10.36
N SER A 124 1.59 0.16 11.69
CA SER A 124 1.84 1.22 12.67
C SER A 124 3.32 1.46 13.05
N ASN A 125 4.21 0.52 12.77
CA ASN A 125 5.63 0.61 13.20
C ASN A 125 6.60 0.87 12.05
N ILE A 126 6.17 0.71 10.79
CA ILE A 126 7.00 0.94 9.62
C ILE A 126 6.45 2.15 8.89
N LYS A 127 7.15 3.28 8.97
CA LYS A 127 6.76 4.52 8.30
C LYS A 127 6.91 4.39 6.79
N TYR A 128 6.04 5.04 6.04
CA TYR A 128 6.25 5.18 4.60
C TYR A 128 7.45 6.10 4.34
N ASP A 129 8.28 5.76 3.35
CA ASP A 129 9.46 6.54 2.98
C ASP A 129 9.26 7.18 1.60
N ASP A 130 8.71 8.41 1.58
CA ASP A 130 8.40 9.15 0.36
C ASP A 130 9.66 9.44 -0.47
N ASN A 131 10.78 9.73 0.17
CA ASN A 131 12.05 9.98 -0.52
C ASN A 131 12.56 8.71 -1.22
N LYS A 132 12.42 7.56 -0.56
CA LYS A 132 12.73 6.27 -1.18
C LYS A 132 11.78 5.97 -2.34
N ALA A 133 10.48 6.26 -2.19
CA ALA A 133 9.50 6.07 -3.26
C ALA A 133 9.84 6.92 -4.48
N GLU A 134 10.17 8.20 -4.28
CA GLU A 134 10.59 9.11 -5.36
C GLU A 134 11.82 8.58 -6.09
N LYS A 135 12.85 8.14 -5.36
CA LYS A 135 14.06 7.55 -5.95
C LYS A 135 13.78 6.27 -6.72
N VAL A 136 12.87 5.44 -6.24
CA VAL A 136 12.47 4.20 -6.93
C VAL A 136 11.70 4.50 -8.22
N ILE A 137 10.79 5.47 -8.20
CA ILE A 137 9.92 5.79 -9.33
C ILE A 137 10.69 6.53 -10.43
N TYR A 138 11.55 7.49 -10.05
CA TYR A 138 12.24 8.38 -10.99
C TYR A 138 13.73 8.08 -11.16
N GLY A 139 14.28 7.16 -10.36
CA GLY A 139 15.67 6.73 -10.45
C GLY A 139 15.95 6.05 -11.79
N LYS A 140 17.02 6.47 -12.45
CA LYS A 140 17.39 5.99 -13.80
C LYS A 140 18.49 4.94 -13.78
N ASP A 141 19.30 4.91 -12.72
CA ASP A 141 20.38 3.94 -12.55
C ASP A 141 19.99 2.88 -11.52
N SER A 142 20.07 1.61 -11.89
CA SER A 142 19.85 0.49 -10.98
C SER A 142 20.91 0.40 -9.88
N ASN A 143 22.10 0.96 -10.09
CA ASN A 143 23.18 0.97 -9.09
C ASN A 143 22.90 1.96 -7.96
N ASP A 144 22.01 2.94 -8.18
CA ASP A 144 21.61 3.94 -7.19
C ASP A 144 20.32 3.55 -6.45
N MET A 145 19.83 2.33 -6.66
CA MET A 145 18.60 1.88 -6.02
C MET A 145 18.81 1.70 -4.51
N PRO A 146 17.92 2.27 -3.68
CA PRO A 146 18.04 2.18 -2.22
C PRO A 146 17.78 0.76 -1.74
N ASP A 147 18.54 0.31 -0.74
CA ASP A 147 18.35 -0.99 -0.07
C ASP A 147 16.90 -1.21 0.34
N GLY A 148 16.40 -2.43 0.12
CA GLY A 148 15.00 -2.77 0.38
C GLY A 148 14.76 -4.15 0.99
N GLY A 149 13.48 -4.50 1.11
CA GLY A 149 13.01 -5.77 1.64
C GLY A 149 12.77 -5.77 3.15
N ALA A 150 12.43 -6.96 3.65
CA ALA A 150 11.96 -7.20 5.02
C ALA A 150 12.98 -6.76 6.08
N VAL A 151 14.25 -7.13 5.92
CA VAL A 151 15.32 -6.77 6.87
C VAL A 151 15.54 -5.26 6.92
N CYS A 152 15.57 -4.60 5.76
CA CYS A 152 15.73 -3.14 5.66
C CYS A 152 14.56 -2.43 6.37
N ALA A 153 13.32 -2.79 6.03
CA ALA A 153 12.13 -2.22 6.68
C ALA A 153 12.13 -2.44 8.19
N PHE A 154 12.44 -3.65 8.64
CA PHE A 154 12.44 -3.98 10.06
C PHE A 154 13.49 -3.18 10.84
N ASN A 155 14.70 -3.03 10.30
CA ASN A 155 15.80 -2.36 10.99
C ASN A 155 15.60 -0.84 11.00
N ASN A 156 15.25 -0.26 9.85
CA ASN A 156 15.16 1.18 9.67
C ASN A 156 13.82 1.76 10.15
N LYS A 157 12.81 0.91 10.37
CA LYS A 157 11.43 1.31 10.71
C LYS A 157 10.78 2.22 9.66
N CYS A 158 11.26 2.13 8.42
CA CYS A 158 10.70 2.81 7.27
C CYS A 158 10.84 1.96 6.00
N GLY A 159 10.03 2.25 5.00
CA GLY A 159 10.09 1.60 3.70
C GLY A 159 8.86 1.92 2.86
N ILE A 160 8.87 1.51 1.60
CA ILE A 160 7.75 1.69 0.68
C ILE A 160 6.85 0.44 0.65
N CYS A 161 5.81 0.44 -0.21
CA CYS A 161 4.83 -0.65 -0.30
C CYS A 161 5.45 -2.04 -0.38
N PHE A 162 6.47 -2.21 -1.24
CA PHE A 162 7.17 -3.46 -1.40
C PHE A 162 7.94 -3.91 -0.15
N ASP A 163 8.65 -3.01 0.53
CA ASP A 163 9.41 -3.37 1.73
C ASP A 163 8.47 -3.82 2.86
N LYS A 164 7.35 -3.10 3.01
CA LYS A 164 6.30 -3.42 3.97
C LYS A 164 5.64 -4.76 3.66
N ALA A 165 5.33 -5.02 2.40
CA ALA A 165 4.76 -6.29 1.95
C ALA A 165 5.75 -7.47 2.12
N CYS A 166 7.03 -7.25 1.85
CA CYS A 166 8.09 -8.24 2.10
C CYS A 166 8.24 -8.55 3.59
N LEU A 167 8.21 -7.53 4.45
CA LEU A 167 8.28 -7.72 5.90
C LEU A 167 7.07 -8.52 6.40
N TYR A 168 5.87 -8.23 5.89
CA TYR A 168 4.68 -9.00 6.22
C TYR A 168 4.81 -10.46 5.80
N VAL A 169 5.31 -10.75 4.59
CA VAL A 169 5.63 -12.12 4.15
C VAL A 169 6.60 -12.82 5.10
N ALA A 170 7.71 -12.16 5.45
CA ALA A 170 8.73 -12.72 6.33
C ALA A 170 8.15 -13.09 7.72
N MET A 171 7.34 -12.21 8.30
CA MET A 171 6.67 -12.44 9.59
C MET A 171 5.60 -13.53 9.52
N CYS A 172 4.80 -13.58 8.45
CA CYS A 172 3.80 -14.65 8.25
C CYS A 172 4.46 -16.03 8.15
N ARG A 173 5.52 -16.14 7.35
CA ARG A 173 6.28 -17.38 7.17
C ARG A 173 6.86 -17.90 8.48
N SER A 174 7.38 -17.02 9.33
CA SER A 174 7.99 -17.43 10.60
C SER A 174 7.00 -17.99 11.62
N ILE A 175 5.70 -17.73 11.42
CA ILE A 175 4.63 -18.30 12.24
C ILE A 175 3.81 -19.35 11.46
N GLY A 176 4.16 -19.67 10.21
CA GLY A 176 3.44 -20.68 9.43
C GLY A 176 2.08 -20.23 8.90
N LEU A 177 1.85 -18.93 8.74
CA LEU A 177 0.74 -18.44 7.93
C LEU A 177 1.13 -18.49 6.45
N LYS A 178 0.29 -19.14 5.65
CA LYS A 178 0.42 -19.12 4.19
C LYS A 178 0.16 -17.71 3.66
N VAL A 179 1.07 -17.19 2.84
CA VAL A 179 1.05 -15.78 2.42
C VAL A 179 1.48 -15.64 0.97
N ARG A 180 0.86 -14.70 0.27
CA ARG A 180 1.22 -14.26 -1.07
C ARG A 180 1.73 -12.83 -1.05
N LEU A 181 2.67 -12.56 -1.94
CA LEU A 181 3.01 -11.21 -2.37
C LEU A 181 2.26 -10.93 -3.67
N ILE A 182 1.51 -9.84 -3.69
CA ILE A 182 0.69 -9.43 -4.83
C ILE A 182 1.29 -8.18 -5.46
N GLY A 183 1.38 -8.19 -6.79
CA GLY A 183 1.75 -7.07 -7.62
C GLY A 183 0.55 -6.56 -8.39
N GLY A 184 0.40 -5.25 -8.48
CA GLY A 184 -0.71 -4.66 -9.20
C GLY A 184 -0.71 -3.15 -9.13
N GLU A 185 -1.91 -2.58 -9.11
CA GLU A 185 -2.12 -1.14 -8.97
C GLU A 185 -3.09 -0.85 -7.83
N ALA A 186 -2.88 0.26 -7.15
CA ALA A 186 -3.82 0.77 -6.15
C ALA A 186 -4.07 2.27 -6.35
N TYR A 187 -5.28 2.71 -6.05
CA TYR A 187 -5.62 4.13 -6.08
C TYR A 187 -5.10 4.84 -4.82
N ASP A 188 -4.16 5.78 -4.99
CA ASP A 188 -3.52 6.50 -3.88
C ASP A 188 -4.34 7.68 -3.33
N GLY A 189 -5.44 8.04 -3.99
CA GLY A 189 -6.21 9.24 -3.70
C GLY A 189 -6.37 10.14 -4.92
N GLU A 190 -5.41 10.09 -5.84
CA GLU A 190 -5.34 10.92 -7.04
C GLU A 190 -5.33 10.09 -8.33
N LYS A 191 -4.56 8.98 -8.34
CA LYS A 191 -4.39 8.12 -9.51
C LYS A 191 -4.11 6.67 -9.13
N TYR A 192 -4.18 5.79 -10.11
CA TYR A 192 -3.64 4.44 -9.94
C TYR A 192 -2.12 4.46 -10.07
N VAL A 193 -1.46 3.85 -9.10
CA VAL A 193 0.00 3.69 -9.07
C VAL A 193 0.35 2.23 -8.87
N GLY A 194 1.50 1.81 -9.38
CA GLY A 194 2.03 0.48 -9.14
C GLY A 194 2.20 0.22 -7.64
N HIS A 195 1.70 -0.92 -7.18
CA HIS A 195 1.56 -1.22 -5.76
C HIS A 195 1.84 -2.69 -5.45
N ALA A 196 2.35 -2.92 -4.23
CA ALA A 196 2.59 -4.24 -3.69
C ALA A 196 1.89 -4.41 -2.34
N TRP A 197 1.17 -5.52 -2.18
CA TRP A 197 0.48 -5.88 -0.94
C TRP A 197 0.44 -7.39 -0.75
N ASN A 198 -0.35 -7.89 0.20
CA ASN A 198 -0.38 -9.29 0.54
C ASN A 198 -1.78 -9.91 0.44
N GLN A 199 -1.79 -11.22 0.23
CA GLN A 199 -2.90 -12.06 0.64
C GLN A 199 -2.42 -13.05 1.67
N VAL A 200 -3.27 -13.39 2.64
CA VAL A 200 -2.98 -14.43 3.63
C VAL A 200 -4.10 -15.45 3.61
N TYR A 201 -3.76 -16.72 3.63
CA TYR A 201 -4.73 -17.80 3.69
C TYR A 201 -5.03 -18.12 5.15
N LEU A 202 -6.29 -17.99 5.50
CA LEU A 202 -6.79 -18.31 6.83
C LEU A 202 -7.28 -19.76 6.80
N SER A 203 -6.53 -20.66 7.42
CA SER A 203 -6.80 -22.11 7.31
C SER A 203 -8.09 -22.50 8.02
N ASP A 204 -8.39 -21.80 9.12
CA ASP A 204 -9.61 -21.90 9.90
C ASP A 204 -10.87 -21.37 9.18
N GLU A 205 -10.71 -20.45 8.22
CA GLU A 205 -11.79 -19.93 7.38
C GLU A 205 -11.80 -20.51 5.95
N ASN A 206 -10.80 -21.31 5.60
CA ASN A 206 -10.60 -21.90 4.27
C ASN A 206 -10.66 -20.87 3.12
N ARG A 207 -10.03 -19.70 3.28
CA ARG A 207 -10.02 -18.67 2.24
C ARG A 207 -8.81 -17.74 2.30
N TRP A 208 -8.51 -17.12 1.17
CA TRP A 208 -7.57 -16.01 1.07
C TRP A 208 -8.26 -14.69 1.44
N ILE A 209 -7.55 -13.85 2.19
CA ILE A 209 -7.97 -12.47 2.49
C ILE A 209 -6.91 -11.49 2.02
N ASN A 210 -7.32 -10.29 1.61
CA ASN A 210 -6.39 -9.22 1.26
C ASN A 210 -5.91 -8.46 2.51
N VAL A 211 -4.62 -8.12 2.53
CA VAL A 211 -3.96 -7.38 3.60
C VAL A 211 -2.98 -6.38 2.99
N ASP A 212 -3.11 -5.10 3.33
CA ASP A 212 -2.22 -4.05 2.84
C ASP A 212 -1.78 -3.14 3.98
N THR A 213 -0.56 -3.37 4.45
CA THR A 213 0.03 -2.63 5.57
C THR A 213 0.45 -1.20 5.19
N THR A 214 0.52 -0.87 3.89
CA THR A 214 0.93 0.45 3.41
C THR A 214 -0.15 1.48 3.70
N PHE A 215 -1.40 1.13 3.41
CA PHE A 215 -2.55 2.02 3.60
C PHE A 215 -3.15 1.96 5.01
N TYR A 216 -2.42 1.40 5.98
CA TYR A 216 -2.86 1.29 7.38
C TYR A 216 -3.35 2.63 7.96
N ASP A 217 -2.62 3.72 7.71
CA ASP A 217 -2.99 5.06 8.19
C ASP A 217 -4.18 5.66 7.41
N GLY A 218 -4.44 5.17 6.19
CA GLY A 218 -5.57 5.58 5.35
C GLY A 218 -6.86 4.80 5.62
N GLY A 219 -6.83 3.74 6.44
CA GLY A 219 -8.02 2.98 6.81
C GLY A 219 -7.75 1.50 7.15
N ASN A 220 -8.84 0.74 7.32
CA ASN A 220 -8.74 -0.68 7.64
C ASN A 220 -8.58 -1.54 6.36
N TYR A 221 -7.37 -1.59 5.82
CA TYR A 221 -7.00 -2.46 4.68
C TYR A 221 -6.64 -3.88 5.12
N PHE A 222 -7.57 -4.49 5.85
CA PHE A 222 -7.52 -5.89 6.27
C PHE A 222 -8.88 -6.53 6.00
N ASP A 223 -8.95 -7.38 4.98
CA ASP A 223 -10.17 -8.12 4.59
C ASP A 223 -11.43 -7.24 4.52
N SER A 224 -11.33 -6.11 3.81
CA SER A 224 -12.37 -5.08 3.78
C SER A 224 -12.76 -4.69 2.35
N ASN A 225 -13.87 -3.95 2.23
CA ASN A 225 -14.35 -3.43 0.95
C ASN A 225 -13.45 -2.32 0.36
N LEU A 226 -12.41 -1.88 1.06
CA LEU A 226 -11.48 -0.86 0.56
C LEU A 226 -10.61 -1.38 -0.59
N PHE A 227 -10.43 -2.70 -0.69
CA PHE A 227 -9.70 -3.36 -1.78
C PHE A 227 -10.39 -3.28 -3.15
N LYS A 228 -11.59 -2.67 -3.26
CA LYS A 228 -12.24 -2.39 -4.56
C LYS A 228 -11.42 -1.46 -5.45
N LYS A 229 -10.45 -0.73 -4.88
CA LYS A 229 -9.51 0.14 -5.59
C LYS A 229 -8.12 -0.48 -5.73
N HIS A 230 -7.99 -1.79 -5.53
CA HIS A 230 -6.78 -2.57 -5.77
C HIS A 230 -7.01 -3.49 -6.97
N ASN A 231 -6.25 -3.28 -8.04
CA ASN A 231 -6.29 -4.09 -9.24
C ASN A 231 -5.14 -5.10 -9.18
N VAL A 232 -5.47 -6.38 -9.00
CA VAL A 232 -4.49 -7.47 -9.00
C VAL A 232 -3.99 -7.68 -10.43
N ASN A 233 -2.68 -7.58 -10.64
CA ASN A 233 -2.06 -7.96 -11.90
C ASN A 233 -1.44 -9.36 -11.82
N GLU A 234 -0.72 -9.64 -10.72
CA GLU A 234 0.03 -10.89 -10.59
C GLU A 234 0.19 -11.36 -9.13
N ILE A 235 0.30 -12.68 -8.97
CA ILE A 235 0.83 -13.31 -7.74
C ILE A 235 2.34 -13.45 -7.94
N VAL A 236 3.09 -12.60 -7.25
CA VAL A 236 4.54 -12.50 -7.35
C VAL A 236 5.23 -13.69 -6.70
N GLY A 237 4.63 -14.20 -5.64
CA GLY A 237 5.07 -15.40 -4.95
C GLY A 237 4.08 -15.84 -3.89
N GLU A 238 4.16 -17.12 -3.53
CA GLU A 238 3.33 -17.79 -2.53
C GLU A 238 4.25 -18.67 -1.65
N TRP A 239 4.05 -18.61 -0.34
CA TRP A 239 4.81 -19.37 0.65
C TRP A 239 3.90 -19.91 1.75
#